data_AF-A0A2V1B928-F1
#
_entry.id   AF-A0A2V1B928-F1
#
_cell.length_a   1.000
_cell.length_b   1.000
_cell.length_c   1.000
_cell.angle_alpha   90.00
_cell.angle_beta   90.00
_cell.angle_gamma   90.00
#
_symmetry.space_group_name_H-M   'P 1'
#
loop_
_entity.id
_entity.type
_entity.pdbx_description
1 polymer ?
#
loop_
_entity_poly.entity_id
_entity_poly.type
_entity_poly.pdbx_seq_one_letter_code
_entity_poly.pdbx_strand_id
1 'polypeptide(L)'
;MNACLSTVPGRRLFVTHRGYIGLGPAETQCGDEVYVLRGARLPFLLRRAQCPIGLEVSGPAYRMVGESYIHGIVRGEALHEMKNGWDKIFIY
;
A
#
# COMPACT_ATOMS: atom_id res chain seq x y z
N MET A 1 12.94 -3.57 23.59
CA MET A 1 13.82 -2.50 23.05
C MET A 1 12.99 -1.73 22.04
N ASN A 2 12.44 -0.57 22.44
CA ASN A 2 11.48 0.17 21.61
C ASN A 2 12.10 1.50 21.20
N ALA A 3 12.65 1.57 19.99
CA ALA A 3 12.92 2.83 19.33
C ALA A 3 12.76 2.60 17.82
N CYS A 4 11.57 2.92 17.30
CA CYS A 4 11.40 3.15 15.87
C CYS A 4 11.00 4.62 15.71
N LEU A 5 12.02 5.47 15.60
CA LEU A 5 11.87 6.88 15.30
C LEU A 5 11.38 7.00 13.86
N SER A 6 10.09 7.25 13.65
CA SER A 6 9.61 7.71 12.35
C SER A 6 9.98 9.18 12.18
N THR A 7 11.22 9.47 11.75
CA THR A 7 11.75 10.85 11.64
C THR A 7 11.46 11.51 10.28
N VAL A 8 10.47 11.03 9.53
CA VAL A 8 10.00 11.70 8.30
C VAL A 8 8.61 12.27 8.58
N PRO A 9 8.48 13.61 8.76
CA PRO A 9 7.19 14.24 8.98
C PRO A 9 6.18 13.86 7.90
N GLY A 10 4.94 13.55 8.32
CA GLY A 10 3.87 13.19 7.39
C GLY A 10 3.97 11.78 6.80
N ARG A 11 4.89 10.94 7.29
CA ARG A 11 5.02 9.54 6.86
C ARG A 11 4.85 8.58 8.03
N ARG A 12 4.31 7.40 7.73
CA ARG A 12 4.12 6.31 8.71
C ARG A 12 4.84 5.07 8.25
N LEU A 13 5.68 4.52 9.13
CA LEU A 13 6.29 3.21 8.92
C LEU A 13 5.22 2.13 9.13
N PHE A 14 5.23 1.11 8.28
CA PHE A 14 4.34 -0.03 8.42
C PHE A 14 5.04 -1.32 8.03
N VAL A 15 4.49 -2.44 8.48
CA VAL A 15 4.91 -3.78 8.06
C VAL A 15 3.71 -4.46 7.43
N THR A 16 3.96 -5.09 6.29
CA THR A 16 2.94 -5.86 5.59
C THR A 16 2.84 -7.27 6.14
N HIS A 17 1.74 -7.99 5.84
CA HIS A 17 1.55 -9.37 6.27
C HIS A 17 2.58 -10.35 5.70
N ARG A 18 3.25 -9.99 4.60
CA ARG A 18 4.35 -10.77 4.03
C ARG A 18 5.71 -10.40 4.65
N GLY A 19 5.74 -9.51 5.65
CA GLY A 19 6.95 -9.09 6.34
C GLY A 19 7.71 -7.94 5.67
N TYR A 20 7.25 -7.41 4.53
CA TYR A 20 7.87 -6.25 3.91
C TYR A 20 7.70 -4.99 4.76
N ILE A 21 8.77 -4.21 4.89
CA ILE A 21 8.78 -2.91 5.56
C ILE A 21 8.45 -1.82 4.54
N GLY A 22 7.51 -0.95 4.90
CA GLY A 22 7.05 0.13 4.06
C GLY A 22 6.97 1.48 4.78
N LEU A 23 6.90 2.55 3.99
CA LEU A 23 6.70 3.92 4.43
C LEU A 23 5.57 4.55 3.59
N GLY A 24 4.47 4.90 4.24
CA GLY A 24 3.27 5.46 3.60
C GLY A 24 2.95 6.87 4.10
N PRO A 25 1.86 7.50 3.62
CA PRO A 25 1.34 8.76 4.14
C PRO A 25 0.99 8.69 5.64
N ALA A 26 0.79 9.83 6.29
CA ALA A 26 0.47 9.91 7.72
C ALA A 26 -0.81 9.14 8.09
N GLU A 27 -1.75 9.04 7.15
CA GLU A 27 -3.07 8.40 7.26
C GLU A 27 -3.03 6.88 7.04
N THR A 28 -1.84 6.30 6.80
CA THR A 28 -1.67 4.85 6.65
C THR A 28 -2.19 4.12 7.89
N GLN A 29 -2.94 3.04 7.72
CA GLN A 29 -3.47 2.26 8.84
C GLN A 29 -3.64 0.78 8.49
N CYS A 30 -3.87 -0.04 9.52
CA CYS A 30 -4.21 -1.45 9.35
C CYS A 30 -5.43 -1.62 8.44
N GLY A 31 -5.37 -2.56 7.49
CA GLY A 31 -6.40 -2.76 6.47
C GLY A 31 -6.21 -1.94 5.19
N ASP A 32 -5.22 -1.05 5.12
CA ASP A 32 -4.74 -0.53 3.83
C ASP A 32 -4.04 -1.65 3.04
N GLU A 33 -4.22 -1.63 1.72
CA GLU A 33 -3.70 -2.62 0.79
C GLU A 33 -2.67 -1.95 -0.13
N VAL A 34 -1.50 -2.58 -0.34
CA VAL A 34 -0.48 -2.11 -1.28
C VAL A 34 -0.83 -2.55 -2.70
N TYR A 35 -0.76 -1.62 -3.66
CA TYR A 35 -1.01 -1.83 -5.08
C TYR A 35 0.09 -1.22 -5.94
N VAL A 36 0.55 -1.94 -6.97
CA VAL A 36 1.40 -1.38 -8.02
C VAL A 36 0.54 -1.09 -9.24
N LEU A 37 0.25 0.19 -9.47
CA LEU A 37 -0.56 0.61 -10.60
C LEU A 37 0.25 0.63 -11.88
N ARG A 38 -0.35 0.24 -13.01
CA ARG A 38 0.35 0.24 -14.32
C ARG A 38 0.84 1.65 -14.65
N GLY A 39 2.14 1.77 -14.94
CA GLY A 39 2.78 3.05 -15.27
C GLY A 39 3.23 3.88 -14.06
N ALA A 40 2.88 3.47 -12.84
CA ALA A 40 3.42 4.09 -11.64
C ALA A 40 4.87 3.68 -11.39
N ARG A 41 5.65 4.61 -10.81
CA ARG A 41 7.03 4.34 -10.37
C ARG A 41 7.10 3.80 -8.95
N LEU A 42 6.06 4.01 -8.15
CA LEU A 42 5.96 3.60 -6.75
C LEU A 42 4.66 2.85 -6.48
N PRO A 43 4.63 1.94 -5.48
CA PRO A 43 3.40 1.37 -4.96
C PRO A 43 2.50 2.41 -4.29
N PHE A 44 1.20 2.17 -4.30
CA PHE A 44 0.16 2.97 -3.66
C PHE A 44 -0.50 2.18 -2.53
N LEU A 45 -0.91 2.90 -1.49
CA LEU A 45 -1.85 2.39 -0.50
C LEU A 45 -3.27 2.73 -0.95
N LEU A 46 -4.11 1.70 -1.04
CA LEU A 46 -5.53 1.80 -1.31
C LEU A 46 -6.31 1.27 -0.11
N ARG A 47 -7.42 1.93 0.21
CA ARG A 47 -8.34 1.51 1.27
C ARG A 47 -9.67 1.14 0.67
N ARG A 48 -10.23 -0.01 1.06
CA ARG A 48 -11.59 -0.40 0.65
C ARG A 48 -12.59 0.69 1.03
N ALA A 49 -13.44 1.06 0.10
CA ALA A 49 -14.49 2.04 0.30
C ALA A 49 -15.84 1.41 -0.05
N GLN A 50 -16.89 1.86 0.62
CA GLN A 50 -18.24 1.60 0.16
C GLN A 50 -18.47 2.40 -1.13
N CYS A 51 -19.07 1.76 -2.13
CA CYS A 51 -19.48 2.46 -3.34
C CYS A 51 -20.51 3.54 -2.96
N PRO A 52 -20.36 4.78 -3.44
CA PRO A 52 -21.39 5.79 -3.27
C PRO A 52 -22.73 5.28 -3.81
N ILE A 53 -23.81 5.57 -3.09
CA ILE A 53 -25.17 5.17 -3.50
C ILE A 53 -25.45 5.77 -4.88
N GLY A 54 -25.87 4.93 -5.83
CA GLY A 54 -26.22 5.36 -7.20
C GLY A 54 -25.07 5.34 -8.21
N LEU A 55 -23.86 4.89 -7.83
CA LEU A 55 -22.80 4.59 -8.80
C LEU A 55 -22.74 3.08 -9.07
N GLU A 56 -23.07 2.68 -10.30
CA GLU A 56 -22.79 1.32 -10.77
C GLU A 56 -21.30 1.20 -11.13
N VAL A 57 -20.55 0.51 -10.28
CA VAL A 57 -19.16 0.13 -10.57
C VAL A 57 -19.07 -1.39 -10.69
N SER A 58 -18.43 -1.86 -11.75
CA SER A 58 -18.08 -3.26 -11.90
C SER A 58 -16.89 -3.57 -10.98
N GLY A 59 -17.18 -3.92 -9.73
CA GLY A 59 -16.18 -4.34 -8.74
C GLY A 59 -16.09 -3.46 -7.49
N PRO A 60 -15.17 -3.81 -6.56
CA PRO A 60 -14.99 -3.07 -5.31
C PRO A 60 -14.44 -1.66 -5.53
N ALA A 61 -14.99 -0.69 -4.80
CA ALA A 61 -14.46 0.66 -4.76
C ALA A 61 -13.30 0.79 -3.75
N TYR A 62 -12.33 1.63 -4.11
CA TYR A 62 -11.21 1.96 -3.24
C TYR A 62 -11.02 3.47 -3.17
N ARG A 63 -10.64 3.94 -1.99
CA ARG A 63 -10.09 5.27 -1.78
C ARG A 63 -8.57 5.20 -1.93
N MET A 64 -7.99 6.12 -2.67
CA MET A 64 -6.54 6.32 -2.70
C MET A 64 -6.07 6.95 -1.39
N VAL A 65 -5.16 6.27 -0.68
CA VAL A 65 -4.50 6.82 0.53
C VAL A 65 -3.26 7.60 0.10
N GLY A 66 -2.43 7.03 -0.78
CA GLY A 66 -1.32 7.74 -1.41
C GLY A 66 -0.13 6.84 -1.77
N GLU A 67 0.92 7.45 -2.28
CA GLU A 67 2.17 6.75 -2.63
C GLU A 67 2.90 6.23 -1.40
N SER A 68 3.49 5.05 -1.55
CA SER A 68 4.27 4.35 -0.53
C SER A 68 5.60 3.86 -1.08
N TYR A 69 6.61 3.89 -0.23
CA TYR A 69 7.86 3.18 -0.47
C TYR A 69 7.75 1.81 0.19
N ILE A 70 8.08 0.74 -0.53
CA ILE A 70 8.22 -0.60 0.06
C ILE A 70 9.64 -1.09 -0.23
N HIS A 71 10.35 -1.46 0.83
CA HIS A 71 11.69 -2.02 0.71
C HIS A 71 11.64 -3.34 -0.07
N GLY A 72 12.55 -3.54 -1.04
CA GLY A 72 12.59 -4.70 -1.92
C GLY A 72 11.67 -4.64 -3.16
N ILE A 73 10.52 -3.96 -3.10
CA ILE A 73 9.63 -3.83 -4.28
C ILE A 73 10.17 -2.78 -5.27
N VAL A 74 10.55 -1.60 -4.77
CA VAL A 74 10.95 -0.46 -5.64
C VAL A 74 12.28 -0.72 -6.38
N ARG A 75 13.14 -1.63 -5.90
CA ARG A 75 14.37 -2.07 -6.58
C ARG A 75 14.15 -3.18 -7.61
N GLY A 76 12.91 -3.63 -7.77
CA GLY A 76 12.56 -4.74 -8.66
C GLY A 76 12.90 -6.13 -8.13
N GLU A 77 13.38 -6.24 -6.89
CA GLU A 77 13.74 -7.51 -6.27
C GLU A 77 12.47 -8.37 -6.03
N ALA A 78 11.33 -7.75 -5.73
CA ALA A 78 10.03 -8.43 -5.58
C ALA A 78 9.16 -8.46 -6.85
N LEU A 79 9.61 -7.87 -7.99
CA LEU A 79 8.83 -7.89 -9.24
C LEU A 79 8.65 -9.32 -9.80
N HIS A 80 9.53 -10.26 -9.43
CA HIS A 80 9.42 -11.65 -9.85
C HIS A 80 8.32 -12.44 -9.13
N GLU A 81 7.92 -11.99 -7.93
CA GLU A 81 6.81 -12.58 -7.16
C GLU A 81 5.46 -11.95 -7.55
N MET A 82 5.45 -10.65 -7.90
CA MET A 82 4.24 -9.91 -8.28
C MET A 82 3.79 -10.12 -9.74
N LYS A 83 4.18 -11.23 -10.38
CA LYS A 83 4.02 -11.49 -11.82
C LYS A 83 2.58 -11.50 -12.34
N ASN A 84 1.58 -11.65 -11.46
CA ASN A 84 0.19 -11.83 -11.86
C ASN A 84 -0.73 -10.63 -11.57
N GLY A 85 -0.17 -9.46 -11.26
CA GLY A 85 -0.91 -8.19 -11.25
C GLY A 85 -1.90 -7.97 -10.09
N TRP A 86 -2.00 -8.90 -9.14
CA TRP A 86 -2.96 -8.82 -8.03
C TRP A 86 -2.44 -9.45 -6.74
N ASP A 87 -1.27 -9.03 -6.27
CA ASP A 87 -0.86 -9.40 -4.91
C ASP A 87 -1.34 -8.33 -3.93
N LYS A 88 -2.46 -8.62 -3.26
CA LYS A 88 -2.91 -7.86 -2.11
C LYS A 88 -1.90 -8.08 -1.00
N ILE A 89 -1.24 -7.01 -0.59
CA ILE A 89 -0.33 -7.02 0.56
C ILE A 89 -0.97 -6.17 1.66
N PHE A 90 -1.73 -6.83 2.55
CA PHE A 90 -2.36 -6.23 3.74
C PHE A 90 -1.32 -5.71 4.74
N ILE A 91 -1.59 -4.54 5.32
CA ILE A 91 -0.86 -3.99 6.47
C ILE A 91 -1.49 -4.50 7.77
N TYR A 92 -0.66 -5.07 8.65
CA TYR A 92 -1.06 -5.40 10.03
C TYR A 92 -0.96 -4.19 10.95
#